data_AF-A0A7Y6PLA2-F1
#
_entry.id   AF-A0A7Y6PLA2-F1
#
_cell.length_a   1.000
_cell.length_b   1.000
_cell.length_c   1.000
_cell.angle_alpha   90.00
_cell.angle_beta   90.00
_cell.angle_gamma   90.00
#
_symmetry.space_group_name_H-M   'P 1'
#
loop_
_entity.id
_entity.type
_entity.pdbx_description
1 polymer ?
#
loop_
_entity_poly.entity_id
_entity_poly.type
_entity_poly.pdbx_seq_one_letter_code
_entity_poly.pdbx_strand_id
1 'polypeptide(L)'
;MGTFLFVTGAASVDPLPSWRDTVAKQRIFDFVANVTQPGPSYIAPQNRIVLFADDGTLWPEMPLSAALAEDPLRDPVSGRRYADLVYTPMSEMVAFLRASGFTVYIVAGGEADAIRPWASQTFDVSPHQVVRSRAAIPGEPIMAFVSSDADLGLLAGPRLGVVVDHTDAAAQPVQIVDKAPSRGWLVVDVARDWRRGLPAAPWPEH
;
A
#
# COMPACT_ATOMS: atom_id res chain seq x y z
N MET A 1 -41.11 35.10 -12.20
CA MET A 1 -40.87 33.81 -11.51
C MET A 1 -39.49 33.34 -11.90
N GLY A 2 -38.53 33.38 -10.97
CA GLY A 2 -37.15 32.92 -11.22
C GLY A 2 -37.03 31.45 -10.89
N THR A 3 -36.68 30.63 -11.88
CA THR A 3 -36.39 29.21 -11.70
C THR A 3 -35.00 29.07 -11.07
N PHE A 4 -34.93 28.56 -9.84
CA PHE A 4 -33.69 28.08 -9.25
C PHE A 4 -33.44 26.64 -9.72
N LEU A 5 -32.34 26.44 -10.45
CA LEU A 5 -31.79 25.10 -10.70
C LEU A 5 -31.09 24.63 -9.41
N PHE A 6 -31.60 23.56 -8.81
CA PHE A 6 -30.87 22.79 -7.82
C PHE A 6 -29.84 21.94 -8.55
N VAL A 7 -28.54 22.25 -8.37
CA VAL A 7 -27.47 21.31 -8.71
C VAL A 7 -27.38 20.31 -7.57
N THR A 8 -27.86 19.09 -7.80
CA THR A 8 -27.58 17.94 -6.93
C THR A 8 -26.09 17.61 -7.04
N GLY A 9 -25.32 17.86 -5.98
CA GLY A 9 -23.94 17.39 -5.89
C GLY A 9 -23.91 15.86 -5.88
N ALA A 10 -23.16 15.25 -6.80
CA ALA A 10 -22.89 13.83 -6.77
C ALA A 10 -22.14 13.50 -5.45
N ALA A 11 -22.66 12.56 -4.67
CA ALA A 11 -21.91 12.01 -3.55
C ALA A 11 -20.59 11.45 -4.09
N SER A 12 -19.46 11.92 -3.54
CA SER A 12 -18.16 11.35 -3.86
C SER A 12 -18.18 9.86 -3.49
N VAL A 13 -17.92 8.99 -4.47
CA VAL A 13 -17.68 7.57 -4.20
C VAL A 13 -16.50 7.46 -3.25
N ASP A 14 -16.61 6.66 -2.19
CA ASP A 14 -15.50 6.39 -1.27
C ASP A 14 -14.36 5.73 -2.06
N PRO A 15 -13.16 6.34 -2.13
CA PRO A 15 -12.05 5.78 -2.90
C PRO A 15 -11.44 4.53 -2.27
N LEU A 16 -11.75 4.23 -1.00
CA LEU A 16 -11.20 3.09 -0.25
C LEU A 16 -12.34 2.26 0.40
N PRO A 17 -13.23 1.64 -0.39
CA PRO A 17 -14.40 0.93 0.14
C PRO A 17 -14.05 -0.35 0.91
N SER A 18 -12.88 -0.95 0.67
CA SER A 18 -12.37 -2.08 1.45
C SER A 18 -11.72 -1.65 2.77
N TRP A 19 -11.56 -0.35 3.02
CA TRP A 19 -11.10 0.16 4.31
C TRP A 19 -12.29 0.54 5.19
N ARG A 20 -12.28 0.09 6.44
CA ARG A 20 -13.23 0.55 7.46
C ARG A 20 -12.95 2.00 7.81
N ASP A 21 -13.97 2.72 8.26
CA ASP A 21 -13.85 4.13 8.66
C ASP A 21 -13.21 4.22 10.05
N THR A 22 -11.89 4.01 10.09
CA THR A 22 -11.08 4.00 11.31
C THR A 22 -10.12 5.19 11.34
N VAL A 23 -9.48 5.38 12.49
CA VAL A 23 -8.43 6.41 12.68
C VAL A 23 -7.30 6.24 11.67
N ALA A 24 -6.95 5.01 11.28
CA ALA A 24 -5.88 4.76 10.31
C ALA A 24 -6.25 5.30 8.91
N LYS A 25 -7.44 4.97 8.41
CA LYS A 25 -7.96 5.50 7.13
C LYS A 25 -8.00 7.03 7.14
N GLN A 26 -8.52 7.62 8.22
CA GLN A 26 -8.60 9.08 8.36
C GLN A 26 -7.22 9.73 8.38
N ARG A 27 -6.25 9.19 9.13
CA ARG A 27 -4.87 9.71 9.18
C ARG A 27 -4.20 9.75 7.80
N ILE A 28 -4.46 8.73 6.97
CA ILE A 28 -3.93 8.68 5.60
C ILE A 28 -4.60 9.74 4.74
N PHE A 29 -5.93 9.89 4.80
CA PHE A 29 -6.65 10.94 4.09
C PHE A 29 -6.22 12.34 4.51
N ASP A 30 -6.07 12.60 5.81
CA ASP A 30 -5.61 13.89 6.33
C ASP A 30 -4.21 14.22 5.83
N PHE A 31 -3.29 13.24 5.85
CA PHE A 31 -1.95 13.42 5.32
C PHE A 31 -1.98 13.76 3.83
N VAL A 32 -2.72 12.99 3.03
CA VAL A 32 -2.84 13.20 1.58
C VAL A 32 -3.45 14.57 1.29
N ALA A 33 -4.54 14.96 1.97
CA ALA A 33 -5.16 16.27 1.82
C ALA A 33 -4.15 17.39 2.14
N ASN A 34 -3.42 17.28 3.24
CA ASN A 34 -2.48 18.30 3.70
C ASN A 34 -1.31 18.52 2.73
N VAL A 35 -0.81 17.46 2.07
CA VAL A 35 0.30 17.58 1.10
C VAL A 35 -0.15 17.88 -0.34
N THR A 36 -1.45 17.77 -0.64
CA THR A 36 -1.99 17.95 -2.00
C THR A 36 -2.75 19.27 -2.19
N GLN A 37 -3.31 19.84 -1.12
CA GLN A 37 -4.04 21.11 -1.16
C GLN A 37 -3.13 22.32 -0.94
N PRO A 38 -3.47 23.51 -1.50
CA PRO A 38 -2.70 24.73 -1.27
C PRO A 38 -2.54 25.04 0.23
N GLY A 39 -1.31 25.19 0.68
CA GLY A 39 -1.00 25.48 2.07
C GLY A 39 0.47 25.25 2.42
N PRO A 40 0.88 25.46 3.68
CA PRO A 40 2.27 25.37 4.10
C PRO A 40 2.90 23.98 3.92
N SER A 41 2.08 22.92 3.92
CA SER A 41 2.53 21.54 3.73
C SER A 41 2.41 21.05 2.30
N TYR A 42 1.94 21.88 1.36
CA TYR A 42 1.77 21.52 -0.04
C TYR A 42 3.08 21.01 -0.64
N ILE A 43 2.99 19.90 -1.38
CA ILE A 43 4.09 19.30 -2.12
C ILE A 43 3.67 19.24 -3.58
N ALA A 44 4.53 19.71 -4.48
CA ALA A 44 4.26 19.63 -5.92
C ALA A 44 4.20 18.16 -6.37
N PRO A 45 3.32 17.78 -7.33
CA PRO A 45 3.12 16.38 -7.73
C PRO A 45 4.40 15.60 -8.02
N GLN A 46 5.39 16.22 -8.68
CA GLN A 46 6.67 15.58 -9.00
C GLN A 46 7.50 15.14 -7.79
N ASN A 47 7.18 15.67 -6.60
CA ASN A 47 7.86 15.35 -5.33
C ASN A 47 6.99 14.48 -4.41
N ARG A 48 5.81 14.02 -4.85
CA ARG A 48 4.92 13.16 -4.05
C ARG A 48 5.27 11.70 -4.27
N ILE A 49 6.42 11.27 -3.76
CA ILE A 49 6.85 9.88 -3.91
C ILE A 49 6.33 9.04 -2.73
N VAL A 50 5.70 7.91 -3.02
CA VAL A 50 5.30 6.90 -2.01
C VAL A 50 5.94 5.56 -2.32
N LEU A 51 6.40 4.89 -1.27
CA LEU A 51 6.97 3.54 -1.35
C LEU A 51 5.98 2.52 -0.80
N PHE A 52 5.92 1.38 -1.46
CA PHE A 52 5.34 0.15 -0.90
C PHE A 52 6.46 -0.89 -0.88
N ALA A 53 6.72 -1.49 0.28
CA ALA A 53 7.28 -2.84 0.28
C ALA A 53 6.31 -3.78 -0.44
N ASP A 54 6.80 -4.93 -0.87
CA ASP A 54 6.05 -5.82 -1.73
C ASP A 54 5.33 -6.91 -0.93
N ASP A 55 6.01 -7.95 -0.49
CA ASP A 55 5.42 -9.05 0.26
C ASP A 55 5.03 -8.64 1.69
N GLY A 56 3.93 -9.21 2.18
CA GLY A 56 3.21 -8.77 3.36
C GLY A 56 2.59 -7.37 3.27
N THR A 57 2.99 -6.51 2.35
CA THR A 57 2.43 -5.15 2.24
C THR A 57 1.35 -5.08 1.17
N LEU A 58 1.63 -5.51 -0.06
CA LEU A 58 0.69 -5.47 -1.18
C LEU A 58 -0.05 -6.81 -1.40
N TRP A 59 0.57 -7.92 -1.00
CA TRP A 59 0.04 -9.29 -1.06
C TRP A 59 0.64 -10.13 0.10
N PRO A 60 0.20 -11.38 0.33
CA PRO A 60 0.76 -12.23 1.38
C PRO A 60 2.26 -12.42 1.29
N GLU A 61 2.91 -12.45 2.45
CA GLU A 61 4.34 -12.77 2.61
C GLU A 61 4.71 -14.02 1.80
N MET A 62 5.75 -13.93 0.97
CA MET A 62 6.24 -15.12 0.29
C MET A 62 6.97 -15.98 1.31
N PRO A 63 6.67 -17.29 1.43
CA PRO A 63 7.50 -18.13 2.27
C PRO A 63 8.91 -18.14 1.70
N LEU A 64 9.92 -18.11 2.57
CA LEU A 64 11.34 -18.12 2.17
C LEU A 64 11.68 -19.28 1.20
N SER A 65 10.93 -20.38 1.24
CA SER A 65 11.04 -21.49 0.29
C SER A 65 10.49 -21.18 -1.12
N ALA A 66 9.51 -20.29 -1.26
CA ALA A 66 8.97 -19.87 -2.56
C ALA A 66 10.02 -19.11 -3.38
N ALA A 67 10.89 -18.30 -2.75
CA ALA A 67 12.01 -17.66 -3.44
C ALA A 67 13.01 -18.66 -4.06
N LEU A 68 12.98 -19.92 -3.62
CA LEU A 68 13.79 -21.04 -4.12
C LEU A 68 13.00 -22.02 -5.00
N ALA A 69 11.71 -21.78 -5.22
CA ALA A 69 10.84 -22.66 -6.00
C ALA A 69 11.02 -22.46 -7.53
N GLU A 70 10.58 -23.45 -8.30
CA GLU A 70 10.62 -23.39 -9.78
C GLU A 70 9.78 -22.22 -10.36
N ASP A 71 8.70 -21.83 -9.69
CA ASP A 71 7.89 -20.63 -9.99
C ASP A 71 7.75 -19.79 -8.71
N PRO A 72 8.70 -18.85 -8.45
CA PRO A 72 8.72 -18.07 -7.21
C PRO A 72 7.57 -17.05 -7.11
N LEU A 73 6.78 -16.88 -8.17
CA LEU A 73 5.63 -15.98 -8.19
C LEU A 73 4.32 -16.65 -7.77
N ARG A 74 4.38 -17.90 -7.30
CA ARG A 74 3.20 -18.62 -6.81
C ARG A 74 3.28 -18.85 -5.32
N ASP A 75 2.12 -18.70 -4.68
CA ASP A 75 1.93 -19.17 -3.33
C ASP A 75 2.02 -20.71 -3.31
N PRO A 76 2.96 -21.31 -2.57
CA PRO A 76 3.15 -22.75 -2.59
C PRO A 76 1.98 -23.52 -1.96
N VAL A 77 1.11 -22.85 -1.19
CA VAL A 77 -0.04 -23.50 -0.57
C VAL A 77 -1.24 -23.56 -1.51
N SER A 78 -1.67 -22.42 -2.05
CA SER A 78 -2.82 -22.33 -2.96
C SER A 78 -2.47 -22.59 -4.44
N GLY A 79 -1.19 -22.51 -4.80
CA GLY A 79 -0.70 -22.57 -6.18
C GLY A 79 -1.08 -21.35 -7.03
N ARG A 80 -1.74 -20.34 -6.47
CA ARG A 80 -2.16 -19.12 -7.17
C ARG A 80 -0.98 -18.17 -7.37
N ARG A 81 -1.04 -17.32 -8.40
CA ARG A 81 -0.04 -16.27 -8.58
C ARG A 81 -0.24 -15.19 -7.52
N TYR A 82 0.83 -14.60 -7.01
CA TYR A 82 0.72 -13.46 -6.08
C TYR A 82 -0.02 -12.26 -6.68
N ALA A 83 0.04 -12.08 -8.00
CA ALA A 83 -0.78 -11.10 -8.71
C ALA A 83 -2.29 -11.28 -8.46
N ASP A 84 -2.74 -12.52 -8.23
CA ASP A 84 -4.14 -12.85 -7.93
C ASP A 84 -4.46 -12.76 -6.42
N LEU A 85 -3.43 -12.54 -5.58
CA LEU A 85 -3.51 -12.48 -4.12
C LEU A 85 -3.30 -11.07 -3.58
N VAL A 86 -3.23 -10.06 -4.45
CA VAL A 86 -3.13 -8.66 -4.06
C VAL A 86 -4.28 -8.31 -3.12
N TYR A 87 -3.93 -7.69 -2.00
CA TYR A 87 -4.92 -7.19 -1.05
C TYR A 87 -5.74 -6.10 -1.71
N THR A 88 -7.05 -6.34 -1.87
CA THR A 88 -8.01 -5.35 -2.37
C THR A 88 -7.84 -3.96 -1.72
N PRO A 89 -7.77 -3.82 -0.36
CA PRO A 89 -7.54 -2.52 0.26
C PRO A 89 -6.25 -1.83 -0.20
N MET A 90 -5.19 -2.58 -0.49
CA MET A 90 -3.92 -1.99 -0.94
C MET A 90 -3.95 -1.62 -2.42
N SER A 91 -4.67 -2.37 -3.26
CA SER A 91 -4.92 -1.95 -4.66
C SER A 91 -5.71 -0.64 -4.73
N GLU A 92 -6.73 -0.48 -3.86
CA GLU A 92 -7.50 0.76 -3.72
C GLU A 92 -6.61 1.91 -3.22
N MET A 93 -5.74 1.63 -2.23
CA MET A 93 -4.78 2.62 -1.71
C MET A 93 -3.83 3.12 -2.80
N VAL A 94 -3.28 2.21 -3.60
CA VAL A 94 -2.39 2.56 -4.72
C VAL A 94 -3.15 3.42 -5.74
N ALA A 95 -4.37 3.04 -6.11
CA ALA A 95 -5.20 3.81 -7.04
C ALA A 95 -5.52 5.21 -6.49
N PHE A 96 -5.90 5.32 -5.22
CA PHE A 96 -6.20 6.58 -4.55
C PHE A 96 -4.98 7.52 -4.50
N LEU A 97 -3.81 7.02 -4.12
CA LEU A 97 -2.60 7.83 -4.06
C LEU A 97 -2.17 8.32 -5.44
N ARG A 98 -2.25 7.46 -6.47
CA ARG A 98 -1.97 7.85 -7.86
C ARG A 98 -2.96 8.90 -8.36
N ALA A 99 -4.25 8.74 -8.10
CA ALA A 99 -5.27 9.75 -8.40
C ALA A 99 -5.02 11.08 -7.66
N SER A 100 -4.37 11.03 -6.49
CA SER A 100 -3.93 12.19 -5.71
C SER A 100 -2.59 12.79 -6.18
N GLY A 101 -2.04 12.30 -7.29
CA GLY A 101 -0.81 12.79 -7.92
C GLY A 101 0.47 12.27 -7.28
N PHE A 102 0.42 11.14 -6.56
CA PHE A 102 1.62 10.48 -6.07
C PHE A 102 2.28 9.63 -7.16
N THR A 103 3.61 9.66 -7.17
CA THR A 103 4.43 8.69 -7.91
C THR A 103 4.66 7.48 -7.01
N VAL A 104 4.07 6.34 -7.37
CA VAL A 104 4.19 5.09 -6.62
C VAL A 104 5.42 4.32 -7.06
N TYR A 105 6.21 3.85 -6.09
CA TYR A 105 7.27 2.86 -6.29
C TYR A 105 6.98 1.61 -5.45
N ILE A 106 7.20 0.45 -6.06
CA ILE A 106 7.21 -0.84 -5.37
C ILE A 106 8.67 -1.21 -5.16
N VAL A 107 9.06 -1.43 -3.91
CA VAL A 107 10.40 -1.87 -3.53
C VAL A 107 10.33 -3.35 -3.22
N ALA A 108 11.00 -4.16 -4.04
CA ALA A 108 11.00 -5.61 -3.96
C ALA A 108 12.43 -6.11 -4.14
N GLY A 109 12.88 -7.09 -3.38
CA GLY A 109 14.22 -7.66 -3.44
C GLY A 109 14.53 -8.46 -4.71
N GLY A 110 14.58 -9.79 -4.60
CA GLY A 110 15.03 -10.71 -5.65
C GLY A 110 14.07 -10.76 -6.84
N GLU A 111 12.79 -10.63 -6.53
CA GLU A 111 11.58 -10.85 -7.30
C GLU A 111 11.11 -9.64 -8.11
N ALA A 112 11.77 -8.49 -8.00
CA ALA A 112 11.42 -7.27 -8.73
C ALA A 112 11.21 -7.51 -10.24
N ASP A 113 12.11 -8.28 -10.89
CA ASP A 113 12.01 -8.58 -12.33
C ASP A 113 10.76 -9.40 -12.68
N ALA A 114 10.30 -10.22 -11.74
CA ALA A 114 9.15 -11.09 -11.86
C ALA A 114 7.83 -10.34 -11.56
N ILE A 115 7.88 -9.28 -10.72
CA ILE A 115 6.76 -8.37 -10.42
C ILE A 115 6.45 -7.42 -11.59
N ARG A 116 7.51 -6.90 -12.22
CA ARG A 116 7.43 -5.89 -13.30
C ARG A 116 6.35 -6.12 -14.37
N PRO A 117 6.20 -7.32 -14.96
CA PRO A 117 5.24 -7.52 -16.05
C PRO A 117 3.77 -7.35 -15.65
N TRP A 118 3.42 -7.64 -14.39
CA TRP A 118 2.03 -7.60 -13.92
C TRP A 118 1.73 -6.40 -13.00
N ALA A 119 2.74 -5.71 -12.48
CA ALA A 119 2.57 -4.46 -11.74
C ALA A 119 1.82 -3.39 -12.55
N SER A 120 2.10 -3.27 -13.85
CA SER A 120 1.38 -2.34 -14.72
C SER A 120 -0.09 -2.72 -14.92
N GLN A 121 -0.41 -4.02 -14.95
CA GLN A 121 -1.79 -4.47 -15.13
C GLN A 121 -2.60 -4.32 -13.83
N THR A 122 -1.96 -4.54 -12.68
CA THR A 122 -2.63 -4.62 -11.38
C THR A 122 -2.71 -3.28 -10.67
N PHE A 123 -1.64 -2.48 -10.76
CA PHE A 123 -1.51 -1.22 -10.03
C PHE A 123 -1.37 -0.01 -10.95
N ASP A 124 -1.25 -0.24 -12.26
CA ASP A 124 -0.91 0.80 -13.25
C ASP A 124 0.38 1.55 -12.86
N VAL A 125 1.33 0.77 -12.31
CA VAL A 125 2.70 1.19 -11.96
C VAL A 125 3.63 0.78 -13.10
N SER A 126 4.50 1.70 -13.53
CA SER A 126 5.48 1.41 -14.58
C SER A 126 6.46 0.32 -14.11
N PRO A 127 6.92 -0.60 -14.97
CA PRO A 127 7.93 -1.58 -14.59
C PRO A 127 9.23 -0.93 -14.06
N HIS A 128 9.56 0.28 -14.52
CA HIS A 128 10.72 1.04 -14.04
C HIS A 128 10.55 1.57 -12.61
N GLN A 129 9.33 1.58 -12.09
CA GLN A 129 9.00 1.96 -10.71
C GLN A 129 8.94 0.75 -9.77
N VAL A 130 9.22 -0.45 -10.28
CA VAL A 130 9.48 -1.65 -9.48
C VAL A 130 11.00 -1.80 -9.33
N VAL A 131 11.50 -1.45 -8.15
CA VAL A 131 12.93 -1.25 -7.89
C VAL A 131 13.43 -2.23 -6.84
N ARG A 132 14.72 -2.57 -6.93
CA ARG A 132 15.38 -3.50 -6.00
C ARG A 132 15.74 -2.89 -4.65
N SER A 133 15.78 -1.55 -4.57
CA SER A 133 16.16 -0.85 -3.36
C SER A 133 15.76 0.63 -3.42
N ARG A 134 15.72 1.27 -2.24
CA ARG A 134 15.50 2.71 -2.06
C ARG A 134 16.45 3.57 -2.91
N ALA A 135 17.69 3.13 -3.10
CA ALA A 135 18.74 3.88 -3.79
C ALA A 135 18.46 4.11 -5.29
N ALA A 136 17.58 3.32 -5.90
CA ALA A 136 17.21 3.47 -7.30
C ALA A 136 16.13 4.55 -7.55
N ILE A 137 15.55 5.13 -6.50
CA ILE A 137 14.45 6.09 -6.60
C ILE A 137 15.01 7.53 -6.63
N PRO A 138 14.63 8.34 -7.63
CA PRO A 138 15.31 9.62 -7.94
C PRO A 138 15.00 10.79 -6.97
N GLY A 139 14.15 10.60 -5.97
CA GLY A 139 13.76 11.65 -5.04
C GLY A 139 13.43 11.11 -3.65
N GLU A 140 13.13 12.00 -2.71
CA GLU A 140 12.77 11.63 -1.34
C GLU A 140 11.30 11.20 -1.25
N PRO A 141 11.00 10.05 -0.61
CA PRO A 141 9.62 9.63 -0.42
C PRO A 141 9.05 10.44 0.73
N ILE A 142 7.77 10.75 0.61
CA ILE A 142 7.04 11.45 1.67
C ILE A 142 6.14 10.48 2.44
N MET A 143 5.93 9.29 1.90
CA MET A 143 5.13 8.23 2.49
C MET A 143 5.76 6.87 2.20
N ALA A 144 5.64 5.91 3.11
CA ALA A 144 6.04 4.53 2.88
C ALA A 144 5.12 3.55 3.64
N PHE A 145 4.81 2.41 3.02
CA PHE A 145 4.08 1.28 3.61
C PHE A 145 5.01 0.06 3.69
N VAL A 146 5.03 -0.60 4.85
CA VAL A 146 5.84 -1.81 5.11
C VAL A 146 5.12 -2.76 6.06
N SER A 147 5.45 -4.05 6.04
CA SER A 147 4.94 -5.08 6.95
C SER A 147 6.02 -5.72 7.83
N SER A 148 7.29 -5.66 7.41
CA SER A 148 8.36 -6.46 7.99
C SER A 148 9.48 -5.61 8.62
N ASP A 149 10.26 -6.20 9.54
CA ASP A 149 11.48 -5.57 10.06
C ASP A 149 12.57 -5.42 8.98
N ALA A 150 12.55 -6.23 7.92
CA ALA A 150 13.51 -6.15 6.82
C ALA A 150 13.38 -4.83 6.05
N ASP A 151 12.17 -4.26 6.02
CA ASP A 151 11.85 -3.03 5.30
C ASP A 151 11.91 -1.77 6.15
N LEU A 152 12.37 -1.87 7.42
CA LEU A 152 12.51 -0.71 8.32
C LEU A 152 13.29 0.45 7.69
N GLY A 153 14.24 0.15 6.80
CA GLY A 153 15.01 1.16 6.07
C GLY A 153 14.15 2.06 5.18
N LEU A 154 13.01 1.58 4.67
CA LEU A 154 12.09 2.37 3.85
C LEU A 154 11.33 3.43 4.65
N LEU A 155 11.21 3.24 5.97
CA LEU A 155 10.58 4.19 6.89
C LEU A 155 11.54 5.31 7.35
N ALA A 156 12.81 5.28 6.94
CA ALA A 156 13.76 6.35 7.22
C ALA A 156 13.57 7.50 6.22
N GLY A 157 13.00 8.63 6.68
CA GLY A 157 12.86 9.86 5.89
C GLY A 157 11.43 10.27 5.52
N PRO A 158 10.50 9.35 5.16
CA PRO A 158 9.11 9.70 4.88
C PRO A 158 8.46 10.49 6.00
N ARG A 159 7.61 11.45 5.61
CA ARG A 159 6.81 12.25 6.55
C ARG A 159 5.69 11.42 7.19
N LEU A 160 5.24 10.36 6.52
CA LEU A 160 4.33 9.37 7.06
C LEU A 160 4.81 7.95 6.75
N GLY A 161 5.30 7.26 7.78
CA GLY A 161 5.50 5.81 7.73
C GLY A 161 4.23 5.08 8.14
N VAL A 162 3.88 4.02 7.41
CA VAL A 162 2.74 3.15 7.68
C VAL A 162 3.22 1.71 7.81
N VAL A 163 2.86 1.07 8.91
CA VAL A 163 3.16 -0.33 9.22
C VAL A 163 1.87 -1.13 9.08
N VAL A 164 1.86 -2.12 8.20
CA VAL A 164 0.76 -3.08 8.02
C VAL A 164 0.96 -4.23 8.99
N ASP A 165 0.07 -4.34 9.97
CA ASP A 165 0.12 -5.34 11.05
C ASP A 165 -0.93 -6.43 10.78
N HIS A 166 -0.44 -7.63 10.42
CA HIS A 166 -1.27 -8.81 10.12
C HIS A 166 -1.76 -9.51 11.39
N THR A 167 -2.58 -8.79 12.16
CA THR A 167 -3.29 -9.28 13.35
C THR A 167 -4.34 -10.35 13.05
N ASP A 168 -4.55 -10.62 11.77
CA ASP A 168 -5.67 -11.32 11.19
C ASP A 168 -5.30 -12.76 10.75
N ALA A 169 -4.02 -13.09 10.85
CA ALA A 169 -3.42 -14.40 10.69
C ALA A 169 -2.63 -14.77 11.95
N ALA A 170 -2.34 -16.06 12.14
CA ALA A 170 -1.40 -16.54 13.16
C ALA A 170 0.07 -16.26 12.77
N ALA A 171 0.32 -15.06 12.24
CA ALA A 171 1.65 -14.63 11.85
C ALA A 171 2.53 -14.43 13.09
N GLN A 172 3.84 -14.60 12.92
CA GLN A 172 4.80 -14.26 13.95
C GLN A 172 4.72 -12.75 14.23
N PRO A 173 4.70 -12.32 15.51
CA PRO A 173 4.79 -10.90 15.83
C PRO A 173 6.05 -10.29 15.22
N VAL A 174 5.89 -9.20 14.47
CA VAL A 174 7.00 -8.45 13.87
C VAL A 174 7.37 -7.27 14.78
N GLN A 175 8.67 -7.04 15.02
CA GLN A 175 9.11 -6.04 16.00
C GLN A 175 8.86 -4.60 15.51
N ILE A 176 8.61 -4.42 14.21
CA ILE A 176 8.33 -3.13 13.61
C ILE A 176 7.08 -2.47 14.20
N VAL A 177 6.08 -3.26 14.60
CA VAL A 177 4.84 -2.79 15.22
C VAL A 177 5.14 -2.13 16.58
N ASP A 178 5.98 -2.75 17.40
CA ASP A 178 6.38 -2.21 18.71
C ASP A 178 7.20 -0.90 18.58
N LYS A 179 7.94 -0.75 17.48
CA LYS A 179 8.76 0.44 17.21
C LYS A 179 7.91 1.63 16.72
N ALA A 180 6.78 1.35 16.05
CA ALA A 180 5.99 2.35 15.33
C ALA A 180 5.52 3.54 16.19
N PRO A 181 4.94 3.36 17.41
CA PRO A 181 4.47 4.48 18.22
C PRO A 181 5.58 5.47 18.58
N SER A 182 6.76 4.96 18.96
CA SER A 182 7.91 5.80 19.35
C SER A 182 8.48 6.62 18.18
N ARG A 183 8.21 6.18 16.94
CA ARG A 183 8.68 6.81 15.70
C ARG A 183 7.61 7.67 15.02
N GLY A 184 6.39 7.73 15.59
CA GLY A 184 5.25 8.42 14.98
C GLY A 184 4.67 7.73 13.75
N TRP A 185 5.05 6.48 13.48
CA TRP A 185 4.51 5.70 12.37
C TRP A 185 3.06 5.29 12.66
N LEU A 186 2.24 5.23 11.60
CA LEU A 186 0.88 4.73 11.67
C LEU A 186 0.90 3.21 11.64
N VAL A 187 0.22 2.55 12.57
CA VAL A 187 -0.05 1.11 12.48
C VAL A 187 -1.45 0.91 11.89
N VAL A 188 -1.52 0.15 10.81
CA VAL A 188 -2.75 -0.37 10.20
C VAL A 188 -2.90 -1.80 10.69
N ASP A 189 -3.91 -2.02 11.52
CA ASP A 189 -4.27 -3.34 12.05
C ASP A 189 -5.20 -3.99 11.02
N VAL A 190 -4.74 -5.04 10.34
CA VAL A 190 -5.49 -5.62 9.21
C VAL A 190 -6.86 -6.15 9.64
N ALA A 191 -6.95 -6.84 10.79
CA ALA A 191 -8.22 -7.38 11.28
C ALA A 191 -9.24 -6.26 11.57
N ARG A 192 -8.78 -5.14 12.11
CA ARG A 192 -9.62 -3.99 12.49
C ARG A 192 -9.90 -3.05 11.32
N ASP A 193 -8.91 -2.71 10.51
CA ASP A 193 -8.97 -1.59 9.57
C ASP A 193 -9.43 -2.01 8.17
N TRP A 194 -9.32 -3.29 7.80
CA TRP A 194 -9.76 -3.78 6.48
C TRP A 194 -11.08 -4.55 6.54
N ARG A 195 -12.00 -4.26 5.62
CA ARG A 195 -13.23 -5.03 5.40
C ARG A 195 -12.87 -6.34 4.69
N ARG A 196 -13.05 -7.46 5.39
CA ARG A 196 -12.99 -8.79 4.79
C ARG A 196 -14.30 -9.09 4.02
N GLY A 197 -14.21 -9.78 2.89
CA GLY A 197 -15.36 -10.37 2.18
C GLY A 197 -15.93 -9.60 0.97
N LEU A 198 -15.18 -8.69 0.34
CA LEU A 198 -15.53 -8.19 -1.00
C LEU A 198 -15.07 -9.20 -2.09
N PRO A 199 -15.83 -9.39 -3.19
CA PRO A 199 -15.58 -10.48 -4.12
C PRO A 199 -14.40 -10.16 -5.04
N ALA A 200 -13.16 -10.45 -4.61
CA ALA A 200 -12.00 -10.44 -5.51
C ALA A 200 -10.82 -11.34 -5.11
N ALA A 201 -10.74 -11.89 -3.90
CA ALA A 201 -9.70 -12.89 -3.60
C ALA A 201 -10.16 -13.87 -2.50
N PRO A 202 -10.13 -15.20 -2.74
CA PRO A 202 -10.18 -16.16 -1.66
C PRO A 202 -8.90 -16.02 -0.84
N TRP A 203 -9.07 -15.61 0.41
CA TRP A 203 -8.04 -15.63 1.43
C TRP A 203 -7.61 -17.08 1.68
N PRO A 204 -6.32 -17.39 1.83
CA PRO A 204 -5.93 -18.69 2.32
C PRO A 204 -6.50 -18.87 3.73
N GLU A 205 -7.42 -19.83 3.89
CA GLU A 205 -7.80 -20.33 5.20
C GLU A 205 -6.61 -21.12 5.76
N HIS A 206 -6.07 -20.65 6.89
CA HIS A 206 -5.21 -21.44 7.76
C HIS A 206 -5.84 -21.48 9.14
#